data_AF-A0A960PV70-F1
#
_entry.id   AF-A0A960PV70-F1
#
_cell.length_a   1.000
_cell.length_b   1.000
_cell.length_c   1.000
_cell.angle_alpha   90.00
_cell.angle_beta   90.00
_cell.angle_gamma   90.00
#
_symmetry.space_group_name_H-M   'P 1'
#
loop_
_entity.id
_entity.type
_entity.pdbx_description
1 polymer ?
#
loop_
_entity_poly.entity_id
_entity_poly.type
_entity_poly.pdbx_seq_one_letter_code
_entity_poly.pdbx_strand_id
1 'polypeptide(L)'
;WLPIFLSPSLDVHYRECLAEGFARPGARRTQDTFEIPNMVNIVVNDDIEAAADAVRMFLGFYIGGMGAKEVNFHANLFARMGYGDAVEEIQDLFLAGRKDEAIKRVPLALVEDVAMVGPLDKVREELDEKWRKTCMTTLLVNGGPDHLRMVKDLVMG
;
A
#
# COMPACT_ATOMS: atom_id res chain seq x y z
N TRP A 1 -3.54 3.80 14.78
CA TRP A 1 -2.55 2.84 14.23
C TRP A 1 -2.13 3.39 12.90
N LEU A 2 -0.83 3.45 12.59
CA LEU A 2 -0.34 3.99 11.33
C LEU A 2 0.02 2.81 10.41
N PRO A 3 -0.90 2.30 9.58
CA PRO A 3 -0.58 1.24 8.65
C PRO A 3 0.50 1.66 7.65
N ILE A 4 1.30 0.68 7.26
CA ILE A 4 2.13 0.72 6.06
C ILE A 4 1.60 -0.36 5.12
N PHE A 5 1.36 -0.02 3.86
CA PHE A 5 0.82 -0.93 2.85
C PHE A 5 -0.57 -1.51 3.21
N LEU A 6 -1.46 -0.70 3.78
CA LEU A 6 -2.88 -1.09 3.84
C LEU A 6 -3.37 -1.33 2.41
N SER A 7 -3.94 -2.51 2.17
CA SER A 7 -4.60 -2.85 0.92
C SER A 7 -6.11 -2.97 1.14
N PRO A 8 -6.95 -2.45 0.23
CA PRO A 8 -8.37 -2.76 0.21
C PRO A 8 -8.67 -4.27 0.19
N SER A 9 -7.79 -5.10 -0.38
CA SER A 9 -7.98 -6.57 -0.46
C SER A 9 -7.95 -7.25 0.92
N LEU A 10 -7.28 -6.64 1.90
CA LEU A 10 -7.16 -7.13 3.27
C LEU A 10 -8.05 -6.38 4.27
N ASP A 11 -8.95 -5.51 3.82
CA ASP A 11 -9.74 -4.65 4.69
C ASP A 11 -10.57 -5.42 5.73
N VAL A 12 -11.19 -6.52 5.31
CA VAL A 12 -11.95 -7.41 6.22
C VAL A 12 -11.07 -7.90 7.36
N HIS A 13 -9.86 -8.37 7.04
CA HIS A 13 -8.90 -8.86 8.03
C HIS A 13 -8.48 -7.75 9.00
N TYR A 14 -8.20 -6.53 8.50
CA TYR A 14 -7.85 -5.40 9.37
C TYR A 14 -8.99 -5.04 10.31
N ARG A 15 -10.24 -5.02 9.83
CA ARG A 15 -11.42 -4.74 10.66
C ARG A 15 -11.61 -5.78 11.75
N GLU A 16 -11.39 -7.06 11.45
CA GLU A 16 -11.44 -8.15 12.44
C GLU A 16 -10.39 -7.94 13.55
N CYS A 17 -9.13 -7.66 13.17
CA CYS A 17 -8.07 -7.37 14.14
C CYS A 17 -8.36 -6.13 14.99
N LEU A 18 -8.92 -5.07 14.38
CA LEU A 18 -9.29 -3.85 15.09
C LEU A 18 -10.45 -4.10 16.06
N ALA A 19 -11.50 -4.80 15.62
CA ALA A 19 -12.66 -5.15 16.45
C ALA A 19 -12.25 -6.00 17.65
N GLU A 20 -11.36 -6.98 17.43
CA GLU A 20 -10.76 -7.79 18.50
C GLU A 20 -10.03 -6.91 19.52
N GLY A 21 -9.18 -5.99 19.06
CA GLY A 21 -8.47 -5.04 19.92
C GLY A 21 -9.40 -4.12 20.71
N PHE A 22 -10.47 -3.61 20.10
CA PHE A 22 -11.46 -2.74 20.75
C PHE A 22 -12.32 -3.48 21.79
N ALA A 23 -12.53 -4.79 21.64
CA ALA A 23 -13.31 -5.59 22.57
C ALA A 23 -12.55 -5.99 23.84
N ARG A 24 -11.21 -5.81 23.89
CA ARG A 24 -10.40 -6.21 25.04
C ARG A 24 -10.71 -5.39 26.30
N PRO A 25 -10.72 -6.00 27.50
CA PRO A 25 -10.84 -5.27 28.76
C PRO A 25 -9.76 -4.18 28.86
N GLY A 26 -10.18 -2.95 29.17
CA GLY A 26 -9.28 -1.80 29.28
C GLY A 26 -8.94 -1.10 27.96
N ALA A 27 -9.57 -1.47 26.83
CA ALA A 27 -9.47 -0.71 25.59
C ALA A 27 -9.86 0.77 25.82
N ARG A 28 -8.97 1.67 25.42
CA ARG A 28 -9.14 3.13 25.65
C ARG A 28 -9.90 3.83 24.54
N ARG A 29 -10.15 3.13 23.42
CA ARG A 29 -10.73 3.68 22.19
C ARG A 29 -11.70 2.66 21.60
N THR A 30 -12.63 3.17 20.81
CA THR A 30 -13.57 2.43 19.98
C THR A 30 -13.25 2.70 18.51
N GLN A 31 -13.92 1.99 17.61
CA GLN A 31 -13.83 2.26 16.17
C GLN A 31 -14.13 3.74 15.84
N ASP A 32 -15.14 4.34 16.48
CA ASP A 32 -15.55 5.72 16.21
C ASP A 32 -14.55 6.78 16.72
N THR A 33 -13.64 6.42 17.61
CA THR A 33 -12.71 7.36 18.27
C THR A 33 -11.25 7.07 17.97
N PHE A 34 -10.98 6.14 17.04
CA PHE A 34 -9.64 5.71 16.68
C PHE A 34 -9.33 6.03 15.23
N GLU A 35 -8.34 6.88 15.02
CA GLU A 35 -7.90 7.24 13.67
C GLU A 35 -6.93 6.19 13.09
N ILE A 36 -7.11 5.95 11.79
CA ILE A 36 -6.30 5.08 10.95
C ILE A 36 -5.79 5.94 9.79
N PRO A 37 -4.66 6.65 9.98
CA PRO A 37 -4.03 7.42 8.92
C PRO A 37 -3.18 6.48 8.05
N ASN A 38 -3.57 6.32 6.78
CA ASN A 38 -2.85 5.46 5.84
C ASN A 38 -2.15 6.30 4.78
N MET A 39 -0.86 6.04 4.56
CA MET A 39 -0.14 6.62 3.44
C MET A 39 -0.43 5.83 2.17
N VAL A 40 -0.98 6.51 1.16
CA VAL A 40 -1.22 5.93 -0.16
C VAL A 40 -0.42 6.72 -1.19
N ASN A 41 0.41 6.01 -1.96
CA ASN A 41 1.06 6.61 -3.11
C ASN A 41 0.02 6.76 -4.22
N ILE A 42 -0.12 7.98 -4.74
CA ILE A 42 -1.02 8.30 -5.85
C ILE A 42 -0.14 8.78 -7.00
N VAL A 43 -0.11 8.04 -8.11
CA VAL A 43 0.71 8.38 -9.27
C VAL A 43 -0.16 8.40 -10.51
N VAL A 44 -0.50 9.60 -10.98
CA VAL A 44 -1.31 9.80 -12.17
C VAL A 44 -0.42 9.85 -13.41
N ASN A 45 -0.64 8.93 -14.35
CA ASN A 45 0.01 8.89 -15.66
C ASN A 45 -0.86 8.09 -16.64
N ASP A 46 -0.94 8.50 -17.90
CA ASP A 46 -1.67 7.75 -18.93
C ASP A 46 -1.02 6.37 -19.20
N ASP A 47 0.29 6.25 -18.98
CA ASP A 47 1.00 4.97 -18.97
C ASP A 47 1.02 4.39 -17.55
N ILE A 48 0.24 3.33 -17.34
CA ILE A 48 0.10 2.66 -16.05
C ILE A 48 1.41 2.00 -15.58
N GLU A 49 2.23 1.48 -16.49
CA GLU A 49 3.51 0.86 -16.13
C GLU A 49 4.50 1.93 -15.70
N ALA A 50 4.52 3.07 -16.39
CA ALA A 50 5.33 4.23 -15.98
C ALA A 50 4.89 4.79 -14.61
N ALA A 51 3.58 4.83 -14.33
CA ALA A 51 3.09 5.19 -12.99
C ALA A 51 3.52 4.17 -11.93
N ALA A 52 3.42 2.88 -12.23
CA ALA A 52 3.78 1.81 -11.32
C ALA A 52 5.28 1.78 -11.01
N ASP A 53 6.14 2.06 -11.99
CA ASP A 53 7.60 2.12 -11.82
C ASP A 53 8.04 3.11 -10.73
N ALA A 54 7.33 4.23 -10.59
CA ALA A 54 7.58 5.20 -9.52
C ALA A 54 7.37 4.60 -8.11
N VAL A 55 6.51 3.58 -7.99
CA VAL A 55 6.20 2.89 -6.73
C VAL A 55 7.02 1.61 -6.57
N ARG A 56 7.36 0.91 -7.67
CA ARG A 56 8.12 -0.36 -7.64
C ARG A 56 9.45 -0.24 -6.91
N MET A 57 10.14 0.90 -7.05
CA MET A 57 11.41 1.13 -6.34
C MET A 57 11.23 1.02 -4.82
N PHE A 58 10.18 1.66 -4.30
CA PHE A 58 9.84 1.63 -2.88
C PHE A 58 9.45 0.21 -2.45
N LEU A 59 8.54 -0.45 -3.18
CA LEU A 59 8.07 -1.79 -2.83
C LEU A 59 9.18 -2.84 -2.90
N GLY A 60 9.99 -2.83 -3.95
CA GLY A 60 11.12 -3.75 -4.12
C GLY A 60 12.09 -3.66 -2.94
N PHE A 61 12.43 -2.44 -2.51
CA PHE A 61 13.29 -2.24 -1.34
C PHE A 61 12.67 -2.80 -0.05
N TYR A 62 11.37 -2.59 0.19
CA TYR A 62 10.71 -3.11 1.39
C TYR A 62 10.54 -4.63 1.36
N ILE A 63 10.26 -5.21 0.19
CA ILE A 63 10.08 -6.66 0.02
C ILE A 63 11.44 -7.38 0.13
N GLY A 64 12.48 -6.87 -0.52
CA GLY A 64 13.76 -7.57 -0.60
C GLY A 64 14.84 -7.08 0.36
N GLY A 65 14.84 -5.80 0.72
CA GLY A 65 15.95 -5.15 1.45
C GLY A 65 15.68 -4.79 2.92
N MET A 66 14.41 -4.76 3.35
CA MET A 66 14.04 -4.38 4.72
C MET A 66 13.90 -5.60 5.64
N GLY A 67 14.99 -5.99 6.30
CA GLY A 67 15.01 -7.07 7.30
C GLY A 67 15.83 -8.30 6.88
N ALA A 68 16.01 -9.24 7.81
CA ALA A 68 16.62 -10.55 7.52
C ALA A 68 15.64 -11.42 6.71
N LYS A 69 16.15 -12.38 5.91
CA LYS A 69 15.36 -13.21 4.99
C LYS A 69 14.17 -13.86 5.69
N GLU A 70 14.39 -14.37 6.89
CA GLU A 70 13.43 -15.11 7.71
C GLU A 70 12.49 -14.21 8.52
N VAL A 71 12.78 -12.90 8.63
CA VAL A 71 12.07 -11.97 9.52
C VAL A 71 11.73 -10.65 8.81
N ASN A 72 11.39 -10.71 7.52
CA ASN A 72 10.88 -9.56 6.81
C ASN A 72 9.34 -9.49 6.95
N PHE A 73 8.87 -8.66 7.88
CA PHE A 73 7.44 -8.46 8.11
C PHE A 73 6.69 -7.83 6.92
N HIS A 74 7.39 -7.05 6.08
CA HIS A 74 6.83 -6.46 4.86
C HIS A 74 6.64 -7.53 3.79
N ALA A 75 7.66 -8.36 3.55
CA ALA A 75 7.55 -9.53 2.67
C ALA A 75 6.38 -10.44 3.08
N ASN A 76 6.25 -10.73 4.38
CA ASN A 76 5.15 -11.54 4.92
C ASN A 76 3.76 -10.91 4.66
N LEU A 77 3.66 -9.57 4.64
CA LEU A 77 2.41 -8.89 4.32
C LEU A 77 2.02 -9.11 2.85
N PHE A 78 2.94 -8.93 1.92
CA PHE A 78 2.67 -9.16 0.49
C PHE A 78 2.43 -10.64 0.19
N ALA A 79 3.07 -11.56 0.91
CA ALA A 79 2.75 -12.99 0.82
C ALA A 79 1.29 -13.27 1.28
N ARG A 80 0.81 -12.62 2.34
CA ARG A 80 -0.61 -12.72 2.78
C ARG A 80 -1.59 -12.11 1.77
N MET A 81 -1.15 -11.17 0.95
CA MET A 81 -1.93 -10.63 -0.18
C MET A 81 -1.93 -11.59 -1.39
N GLY A 82 -1.25 -12.74 -1.31
CA GLY A 82 -1.18 -13.74 -2.38
C GLY A 82 0.04 -13.62 -3.29
N TYR A 83 0.99 -12.73 -2.99
CA TYR A 83 2.18 -12.51 -3.82
C TYR A 83 3.42 -13.30 -3.35
N GLY A 84 3.24 -14.49 -2.76
CA GLY A 84 4.33 -15.29 -2.17
C GLY A 84 5.50 -15.54 -3.14
N ASP A 85 5.20 -16.02 -4.35
CA ASP A 85 6.22 -16.33 -5.36
C ASP A 85 7.00 -15.08 -5.81
N ALA A 86 6.30 -13.95 -6.00
CA ALA A 86 6.94 -12.68 -6.36
C ALA A 86 7.84 -12.18 -5.22
N VAL A 87 7.38 -12.31 -3.97
CA VAL A 87 8.15 -11.94 -2.78
C VAL A 87 9.45 -12.74 -2.70
N GLU A 88 9.39 -14.06 -2.90
CA GLU A 88 10.57 -14.94 -2.90
C GLU A 88 11.57 -14.52 -3.98
N GLU A 89 11.10 -14.32 -5.22
CA GLU A 89 11.96 -13.92 -6.33
C GLU A 89 12.62 -12.55 -6.09
N ILE A 90 11.86 -11.55 -5.64
CA ILE A 90 12.37 -10.21 -5.34
C ILE A 90 13.44 -10.29 -4.25
N GLN A 91 13.20 -11.07 -3.19
CA GLN A 91 14.11 -11.20 -2.07
C GLN A 91 15.41 -11.88 -2.48
N ASP A 92 15.35 -12.96 -3.26
CA ASP A 92 16.54 -13.65 -3.76
C ASP A 92 17.40 -12.75 -4.66
N LEU A 93 16.78 -11.97 -5.55
CA LEU A 93 17.48 -10.99 -6.38
C LEU A 93 18.14 -9.89 -5.53
N PHE A 94 17.44 -9.37 -4.52
CA PHE A 94 17.99 -8.36 -3.62
C PHE A 94 19.20 -8.89 -2.82
N LEU A 95 19.11 -10.09 -2.27
CA LEU A 95 20.18 -10.73 -1.50
C LEU A 95 21.39 -11.10 -2.38
N ALA A 96 21.16 -11.37 -3.67
CA ALA A 96 22.20 -11.53 -4.67
C ALA A 96 22.82 -10.20 -5.15
N GLY A 97 22.38 -9.05 -4.62
CA GLY A 97 22.85 -7.72 -5.02
C GLY A 97 22.24 -7.19 -6.33
N ARG A 98 21.32 -7.92 -6.97
CA ARG A 98 20.67 -7.61 -8.24
C ARG A 98 19.43 -6.73 -8.04
N LYS A 99 19.61 -5.57 -7.40
CA LYS A 99 18.51 -4.69 -6.93
C LYS A 99 17.61 -4.20 -8.07
N ASP A 100 18.18 -3.80 -9.20
CA ASP A 100 17.40 -3.30 -10.33
C ASP A 100 16.51 -4.38 -10.94
N GLU A 101 17.00 -5.62 -10.98
CA GLU A 101 16.21 -6.77 -11.44
C GLU A 101 15.10 -7.09 -10.43
N ALA A 102 15.41 -7.04 -9.14
CA ALA A 102 14.43 -7.25 -8.08
C ALA A 102 13.29 -6.22 -8.14
N ILE A 103 13.60 -4.93 -8.35
CA ILE A 103 12.59 -3.87 -8.49
C ILE A 103 11.68 -4.14 -9.69
N LYS A 104 12.23 -4.58 -10.83
CA LYS A 104 11.46 -4.95 -12.03
C LYS A 104 10.57 -6.17 -11.84
N ARG A 105 10.85 -7.01 -10.83
CA ARG A 105 10.02 -8.17 -10.51
C ARG A 105 8.79 -7.85 -9.68
N VAL A 106 8.66 -6.64 -9.15
CA VAL A 106 7.42 -6.20 -8.48
C VAL A 106 6.28 -6.16 -9.51
N PRO A 107 5.26 -7.03 -9.42
CA PRO A 107 4.21 -7.07 -10.42
C PRO A 107 3.30 -5.85 -10.30
N LEU A 108 2.71 -5.41 -11.41
CA LEU A 108 1.77 -4.28 -11.43
C LEU A 108 0.61 -4.48 -10.44
N ALA A 109 0.01 -5.69 -10.41
CA ALA A 109 -1.08 -5.99 -9.50
C ALA A 109 -0.73 -5.77 -8.01
N LEU A 110 0.52 -6.08 -7.61
CA LEU A 110 0.98 -5.81 -6.24
C LEU A 110 1.06 -4.30 -5.98
N VAL A 111 1.54 -3.52 -6.96
CA VAL A 111 1.54 -2.05 -6.87
C VAL A 111 0.11 -1.53 -6.68
N GLU A 112 -0.83 -1.98 -7.52
CA GLU A 112 -2.23 -1.56 -7.48
C GLU A 112 -2.97 -1.98 -6.21
N ASP A 113 -2.48 -3.01 -5.51
CA ASP A 113 -3.04 -3.45 -4.23
C ASP A 113 -2.75 -2.46 -3.10
N VAL A 114 -1.66 -1.69 -3.17
CA VAL A 114 -1.19 -0.81 -2.08
C VAL A 114 -0.99 0.65 -2.49
N ALA A 115 -1.23 0.98 -3.76
CA ALA A 115 -1.12 2.33 -4.31
C ALA A 115 -2.19 2.56 -5.39
N MET A 116 -2.51 3.83 -5.67
CA MET A 116 -3.35 4.21 -6.81
C MET A 116 -2.45 4.70 -7.94
N VAL A 117 -2.36 3.93 -9.02
CA VAL A 117 -1.50 4.23 -10.17
C VAL A 117 -2.26 4.15 -11.49
N GLY A 118 -1.93 5.04 -12.43
CA GLY A 118 -2.48 5.03 -13.79
C GLY A 118 -3.26 6.30 -14.16
N PRO A 119 -4.11 6.24 -15.20
CA PRO A 119 -4.84 7.40 -15.69
C PRO A 119 -5.75 8.00 -14.62
N LEU A 120 -5.98 9.31 -14.69
CA LEU A 120 -6.73 10.04 -13.64
C LEU A 120 -8.11 9.45 -13.36
N ASP A 121 -8.84 9.03 -14.40
CA ASP A 121 -10.18 8.47 -14.25
C ASP A 121 -10.17 7.11 -13.54
N LYS A 122 -9.18 6.26 -13.84
CA LYS A 122 -8.96 5.00 -13.12
C LYS A 122 -8.68 5.28 -11.64
N VAL A 123 -7.77 6.21 -11.36
CA VAL A 123 -7.41 6.58 -9.98
C VAL A 123 -8.63 7.11 -9.22
N ARG A 124 -9.49 7.91 -9.87
CA ARG A 124 -10.75 8.39 -9.27
C ARG A 124 -11.70 7.24 -8.97
N GLU A 125 -11.92 6.34 -9.92
CA GLU A 125 -12.76 5.17 -9.73
C GLU A 125 -12.24 4.30 -8.58
N GLU A 126 -10.93 4.04 -8.50
CA GLU A 126 -10.35 3.25 -7.41
C GLU A 126 -10.49 3.92 -6.05
N LEU A 127 -10.31 5.25 -5.99
CA LEU A 127 -10.52 6.02 -4.77
C LEU A 127 -11.94 5.79 -4.24
N ASP A 128 -12.95 5.96 -5.09
CA ASP A 128 -14.36 5.90 -4.70
C ASP A 128 -14.83 4.47 -4.46
N GLU A 129 -14.47 3.54 -5.33
CA GLU A 129 -15.00 2.18 -5.30
C GLU A 129 -14.26 1.25 -4.35
N LYS A 130 -12.98 1.52 -4.06
CA LYS A 130 -12.14 0.66 -3.21
C LYS A 130 -11.68 1.38 -1.96
N TRP A 131 -10.90 2.46 -2.11
CA TRP A 131 -10.14 3.02 -1.00
C TRP A 131 -11.00 3.71 0.06
N ARG A 132 -12.01 4.49 -0.35
CA ARG A 132 -12.97 5.12 0.58
C ARG A 132 -13.78 4.12 1.41
N LYS A 133 -13.91 2.88 0.93
CA LYS A 133 -14.68 1.81 1.62
C LYS A 133 -13.83 1.03 2.62
N THR A 134 -12.52 1.29 2.67
CA THR A 134 -11.63 0.68 3.66
C THR A 134 -11.87 1.24 5.08
N CYS A 135 -11.20 0.65 6.06
CA CYS A 135 -11.20 1.11 7.44
C CYS A 135 -10.36 2.37 7.68
N MET A 136 -9.64 2.87 6.66
CA MET A 136 -8.87 4.10 6.84
C MET A 136 -9.79 5.28 7.18
N THR A 137 -9.35 6.15 8.08
CA THR A 137 -10.08 7.38 8.43
C THR A 137 -9.45 8.60 7.79
N THR A 138 -8.13 8.53 7.51
CA THR A 138 -7.34 9.65 7.03
C THR A 138 -6.44 9.19 5.91
N LEU A 139 -6.57 9.81 4.74
CA LEU A 139 -5.68 9.59 3.61
C LEU A 139 -4.45 10.50 3.76
N LEU A 140 -3.28 9.89 4.01
CA LEU A 140 -2.01 10.59 3.99
C LEU A 140 -1.42 10.51 2.58
N VAL A 141 -0.99 11.64 2.05
CA VAL A 141 -0.44 11.78 0.69
C VAL A 141 0.88 12.53 0.75
N ASN A 142 1.73 12.30 -0.24
CA ASN A 142 3.03 12.97 -0.38
C ASN A 142 3.15 13.56 -1.79
N GLY A 143 4.08 14.50 -1.99
CA GLY A 143 4.37 15.07 -3.29
C GLY A 143 4.64 16.57 -3.26
N GLY A 144 4.99 17.12 -4.42
CA GLY A 144 5.18 18.56 -4.59
C GLY A 144 3.85 19.35 -4.58
N PRO A 145 3.90 20.69 -4.48
CA PRO A 145 2.69 21.52 -4.37
C PRO A 145 1.63 21.28 -5.45
N ASP A 146 2.04 21.13 -6.71
CA ASP A 146 1.09 20.90 -7.82
C ASP A 146 0.41 19.53 -7.72
N HIS A 147 1.18 18.50 -7.34
CA HIS A 147 0.64 17.17 -7.09
C HIS A 147 -0.35 17.19 -5.92
N LEU A 148 -0.02 17.87 -4.81
CA LEU A 148 -0.92 17.98 -3.66
C LEU A 148 -2.21 18.74 -3.98
N ARG A 149 -2.17 19.74 -4.88
CA ARG A 149 -3.39 20.40 -5.36
C ARG A 149 -4.27 19.44 -6.18
N MET A 150 -3.66 18.70 -7.11
CA MET A 150 -4.37 17.69 -7.90
C MET A 150 -5.03 16.63 -6.99
N VAL A 151 -4.28 16.08 -6.03
CA VAL A 151 -4.81 15.08 -5.09
C VAL A 151 -5.91 15.66 -4.22
N LYS A 152 -5.77 16.91 -3.76
CA LYS A 152 -6.83 17.59 -3.00
C LYS A 152 -8.10 17.73 -3.85
N ASP A 153 -8.01 18.12 -5.11
CA ASP A 153 -9.18 18.24 -5.99
C ASP A 153 -9.76 16.87 -6.35
N LEU A 154 -8.94 15.81 -6.46
CA LEU A 154 -9.40 14.42 -6.64
C LEU A 154 -10.17 13.90 -5.42
N VAL A 155 -9.71 14.22 -4.20
CA VAL A 155 -10.25 13.66 -2.95
C VAL A 155 -11.43 14.47 -2.41
N MET A 156 -11.45 15.78 -2.65
CA MET A 156 -12.43 16.71 -2.06
C MET A 156 -13.40 17.33 -3.08
N GLY A 157 -13.14 17.17 -4.39
CA GLY A 157 -14.04 17.60 -5.47
C GLY A 157 -15.06 16.53 -5.80
#